data_AF-A0A1G2X1E3-F1
#
_entry.id   AF-A0A1G2X1E3-F1
#
_cell.length_a   1.000
_cell.length_b   1.000
_cell.length_c   1.000
_cell.angle_alpha   90.00
_cell.angle_beta   90.00
_cell.angle_gamma   90.00
#
_symmetry.space_group_name_H-M   'P 1'
#
loop_
_entity.id
_entity.type
_entity.pdbx_description
1 polymer ?
#
loop_
_entity_poly.entity_id
_entity_poly.type
_entity_poly.pdbx_seq_one_letter_code
_entity_poly.pdbx_strand_id
1 'polypeptide(L)'
;MMGNHIGISTVIHTNDGQLVLWRQSGAAQQSRDLLAPTGSGSCDWSDWTDLSDERLLKDLISRAMEREFREESHPLKSVLKDVAMRTAILGFFRWVRRGGKPEFIGISKVEVHSSKLEPNLQEVDAPESLRLVYPASTLDQLRNSVTTLLRSELLSVPLWVNLTCLAETLRTERNQWAEFLEIGQ
;
A
#
# COMPACT_ATOMS: atom_id res chain seq x y z
N MET A 1 26.44 4.15 3.36
CA MET A 1 25.78 5.42 3.75
C MET A 1 24.33 5.07 4.06
N MET A 2 23.87 5.17 5.30
CA MET A 2 22.47 4.92 5.65
C MET A 2 21.67 6.13 5.19
N GLY A 3 20.96 6.00 4.07
CA GLY A 3 19.96 7.00 3.70
C GLY A 3 18.85 6.93 4.76
N ASN A 4 18.83 7.90 5.68
CA ASN A 4 17.80 8.08 6.71
C ASN A 4 16.46 8.49 6.08
N HIS A 5 16.02 7.78 5.04
CA HIS A 5 14.75 8.04 4.40
C HIS A 5 13.64 7.41 5.23
N ILE A 6 12.55 8.15 5.40
CA ILE A 6 11.31 7.63 5.97
C ILE A 6 10.74 6.65 4.95
N GLY A 7 10.55 5.38 5.34
CA GLY A 7 9.88 4.39 4.52
C GLY A 7 8.37 4.60 4.52
N ILE A 8 7.72 4.25 3.42
CA ILE A 8 6.26 4.23 3.34
C ILE A 8 5.79 2.95 2.65
N SER A 9 4.59 2.50 2.97
CA SER A 9 3.95 1.33 2.37
C SER A 9 2.43 1.44 2.43
N THR A 10 1.76 1.32 1.29
CA THR A 10 0.29 1.34 1.22
C THR A 10 -0.26 0.12 0.48
N VAL A 11 -1.39 -0.39 0.97
CA VAL A 11 -2.24 -1.33 0.23
C VAL A 11 -3.40 -0.56 -0.41
N ILE A 12 -3.85 -1.01 -1.57
CA ILE A 12 -4.83 -0.26 -2.36
C ILE A 12 -6.20 -0.89 -2.29
N HIS A 13 -7.20 -0.07 -2.00
CA HIS A 13 -8.61 -0.41 -2.12
C HIS A 13 -9.21 0.33 -3.33
N THR A 14 -9.78 -0.43 -4.26
CA THR A 14 -10.33 0.08 -5.52
C THR A 14 -11.84 0.31 -5.43
N ASN A 15 -12.39 1.11 -6.35
CA ASN A 15 -13.82 1.43 -6.33
C ASN A 15 -14.75 0.26 -6.70
N ASP A 16 -14.23 -0.79 -7.33
CA ASP A 16 -14.90 -2.08 -7.52
C ASP A 16 -14.76 -3.02 -6.31
N GLY A 17 -14.32 -2.49 -5.17
CA GLY A 17 -14.28 -3.19 -3.90
C GLY A 17 -13.24 -4.30 -3.89
N GLN A 18 -12.04 -4.05 -4.39
CA GLN A 18 -10.93 -4.99 -4.32
C GLN A 18 -9.78 -4.42 -3.50
N LEU A 19 -9.09 -5.30 -2.77
CA LEU A 19 -7.78 -5.05 -2.19
C LEU A 19 -6.72 -5.58 -3.17
N VAL A 20 -5.84 -4.71 -3.63
CA VAL A 20 -4.82 -5.04 -4.64
C VAL A 20 -3.45 -5.05 -3.98
N LEU A 21 -2.59 -6.01 -4.31
CA LEU A 21 -1.24 -6.19 -3.78
C LEU A 21 -0.25 -6.48 -4.90
N TRP A 22 1.03 -6.10 -4.73
CA TRP A 22 2.09 -6.40 -5.69
C TRP A 22 3.04 -7.49 -5.19
N ARG A 23 4.08 -7.79 -5.97
CA ARG A 23 5.19 -8.64 -5.59
C ARG A 23 6.49 -7.88 -5.79
N GLN A 24 7.42 -8.00 -4.84
CA GLN A 24 8.71 -7.33 -4.90
C GLN A 24 9.54 -7.83 -6.09
N SER A 25 10.11 -6.90 -6.86
CA SER A 25 11.05 -7.24 -7.93
C SER A 25 12.33 -7.85 -7.38
N GLY A 26 12.82 -8.92 -8.03
CA GLY A 26 13.96 -9.72 -7.59
C GLY A 26 15.34 -9.01 -7.61
N ALA A 27 15.38 -7.70 -7.87
CA ALA A 27 16.59 -6.88 -7.84
C ALA A 27 17.13 -6.66 -6.41
N ALA A 28 16.28 -6.79 -5.38
CA ALA A 28 16.71 -6.86 -3.99
C ALA A 28 17.11 -8.31 -3.65
N GLN A 29 18.41 -8.56 -3.51
CA GLN A 29 19.07 -9.86 -3.35
C GLN A 29 18.63 -10.73 -2.14
N GLN A 30 17.60 -10.35 -1.37
CA GLN A 30 17.18 -11.03 -0.13
C GLN A 30 15.70 -11.47 -0.06
N SER A 31 14.82 -11.07 -0.98
CA SER A 31 13.38 -11.35 -0.86
C SER A 31 12.70 -11.60 -2.20
N ARG A 32 13.15 -12.63 -2.93
CA ARG A 32 12.46 -13.06 -4.16
C ARG A 32 11.09 -13.62 -3.79
N ASP A 33 10.06 -13.25 -4.55
CA ASP A 33 8.75 -13.90 -4.59
C ASP A 33 7.76 -13.58 -3.46
N LEU A 34 8.03 -12.56 -2.64
CA LEU A 34 7.10 -12.14 -1.58
C LEU A 34 6.03 -11.16 -2.11
N LEU A 35 4.79 -11.36 -1.64
CA LEU A 35 3.72 -10.37 -1.70
C LEU A 35 4.14 -9.11 -0.95
N ALA A 36 3.84 -7.97 -1.56
CA ALA A 36 4.22 -6.65 -1.12
C ALA A 36 3.00 -5.70 -1.13
N PRO A 37 3.06 -4.60 -0.37
CA PRO A 37 2.13 -3.50 -0.55
C PRO A 37 2.15 -3.01 -2.00
N THR A 38 1.05 -2.42 -2.46
CA THR A 38 0.84 -1.94 -3.83
C THR A 38 1.57 -0.63 -4.15
N GLY A 39 2.07 0.03 -3.11
CA GLY A 39 2.96 1.18 -3.22
C GLY A 39 3.94 1.10 -2.05
N SER A 40 5.23 0.90 -2.32
CA SER A 40 6.23 0.75 -1.26
C SER A 40 7.55 1.40 -1.64
N GLY A 41 7.98 2.38 -0.86
CA GLY A 41 9.22 3.06 -1.14
C GLY A 41 9.67 3.97 -0.01
N SER A 42 10.21 5.13 -0.37
CA SER A 42 10.75 6.08 0.58
C SER A 42 10.26 7.47 0.26
N CYS A 43 10.09 8.31 1.28
CA CYS A 43 9.80 9.72 1.06
C CYS A 43 10.99 10.40 0.34
N ASP A 44 10.64 11.19 -0.65
CA ASP A 44 11.56 12.06 -1.38
C ASP A 44 11.37 13.52 -0.96
N TRP A 45 12.40 14.33 -1.22
CA TRP A 45 12.32 15.76 -0.94
C TRP A 45 11.21 16.46 -1.74
N SER A 46 10.94 15.98 -2.96
CA SER A 46 9.83 16.46 -3.79
C SER A 46 8.46 16.24 -3.14
N ASP A 47 8.27 15.13 -2.40
CA ASP A 47 7.03 14.87 -1.67
C ASP A 47 6.79 15.94 -0.61
N TRP A 48 7.86 16.47 -0.01
CA TRP A 48 7.76 17.61 0.89
C TRP A 48 7.47 18.88 0.12
N THR A 49 8.26 19.24 -0.89
CA THR A 49 8.18 20.54 -1.58
C THR A 49 6.88 20.77 -2.35
N ASP A 50 6.21 19.70 -2.79
CA ASP A 50 4.94 19.77 -3.53
C ASP A 50 3.72 20.10 -2.65
N LEU A 51 3.85 20.06 -1.31
CA LEU A 51 2.76 20.40 -0.39
C LEU A 51 2.55 21.93 -0.29
N SER A 52 1.39 22.35 0.23
CA SER A 52 1.10 23.77 0.55
C SER A 52 1.94 24.27 1.73
N ASP A 53 1.89 25.55 2.11
CA ASP A 53 2.77 26.05 3.19
C ASP A 53 2.42 25.53 4.60
N GLU A 54 1.19 25.06 4.83
CA GLU A 54 0.74 24.45 6.10
C GLU A 54 0.95 22.91 6.11
N ARG A 55 2.22 22.47 5.98
CA ARG A 55 2.58 21.05 5.80
C ARG A 55 2.52 20.28 7.11
N LEU A 56 1.73 19.21 7.19
CA LEU A 56 1.78 18.24 8.29
C LEU A 56 2.54 16.98 7.86
N LEU A 57 3.14 16.28 8.83
CA LEU A 57 3.83 15.01 8.57
C LEU A 57 2.90 14.00 7.87
N LYS A 58 1.62 13.94 8.26
CA LYS A 58 0.65 13.05 7.63
C LYS A 58 0.49 13.32 6.13
N ASP A 59 0.60 14.58 5.71
CA ASP A 59 0.41 14.96 4.31
C ASP A 59 1.62 14.51 3.48
N LEU A 60 2.83 14.62 4.05
CA LEU A 60 4.06 14.06 3.47
C LEU A 60 3.94 12.53 3.29
N ILE A 61 3.54 11.82 4.34
CA ILE A 61 3.45 10.35 4.31
C ILE A 61 2.40 9.91 3.29
N SER A 62 1.22 10.51 3.31
CA SER A 62 0.16 10.23 2.34
C SER A 62 0.64 10.52 0.91
N ARG A 63 1.22 11.70 0.65
CA ARG A 63 1.73 12.09 -0.67
C ARG A 63 2.76 11.09 -1.20
N ALA A 64 3.68 10.63 -0.36
CA ALA A 64 4.69 9.65 -0.72
C ALA A 64 4.08 8.28 -1.05
N MET A 65 3.15 7.78 -0.22
CA MET A 65 2.39 6.54 -0.51
C MET A 65 1.65 6.63 -1.85
N GLU A 66 1.03 7.77 -2.09
CA GLU A 66 0.30 8.03 -3.32
C GLU A 66 1.18 8.17 -4.55
N ARG A 67 2.41 8.67 -4.39
CA ARG A 67 3.40 8.69 -5.47
C ARG A 67 3.86 7.28 -5.80
N GLU A 68 4.34 6.53 -4.82
CA GLU A 68 4.85 5.16 -5.03
C GLU A 68 3.81 4.26 -5.70
N PHE A 69 2.55 4.33 -5.25
CA PHE A 69 1.45 3.62 -5.92
C PHE A 69 1.38 3.93 -7.43
N ARG A 70 1.44 5.22 -7.82
CA ARG A 70 1.37 5.63 -9.24
C ARG A 70 2.59 5.16 -10.04
N GLU A 71 3.75 5.02 -9.41
CA GLU A 71 4.98 4.57 -10.05
C GLU A 71 5.00 3.06 -10.26
N GLU A 72 4.42 2.30 -9.32
CA GLU A 72 4.40 0.83 -9.33
C GLU A 72 3.18 0.24 -10.06
N SER A 73 2.09 0.98 -10.23
CA SER A 73 0.78 0.42 -10.64
C SER A 73 0.36 0.70 -12.09
N HIS A 74 1.25 1.27 -12.89
CA HIS A 74 1.08 1.30 -14.35
C HIS A 74 2.42 1.63 -15.05
N PRO A 75 2.79 0.96 -16.16
CA PRO A 75 4.02 1.29 -16.90
C PRO A 75 4.00 2.72 -17.47
N LEU A 76 2.81 3.23 -17.79
CA LEU A 76 2.59 4.63 -18.16
C LEU A 76 2.05 5.40 -16.95
N LYS A 77 2.95 6.02 -16.17
CA LYS A 77 2.62 6.84 -14.98
C LYS A 77 1.51 7.88 -15.22
N SER A 78 1.35 8.33 -16.47
CA SER A 78 0.32 9.29 -16.87
C SER A 78 -1.12 8.79 -16.71
N VAL A 79 -1.36 7.47 -16.79
CA VAL A 79 -2.70 6.88 -16.71
C VAL A 79 -3.31 7.08 -15.32
N LEU A 80 -2.49 7.08 -14.28
CA LEU A 80 -2.92 7.23 -12.89
C LEU A 80 -2.70 8.65 -12.34
N LYS A 81 -2.22 9.59 -13.16
CA LYS A 81 -1.85 10.94 -12.72
C LYS A 81 -3.02 11.68 -12.07
N ASP A 82 -4.18 11.63 -12.70
CA ASP A 82 -5.38 12.37 -12.28
C ASP A 82 -6.37 11.50 -11.50
N VAL A 83 -5.98 10.27 -11.15
CA VAL A 83 -6.82 9.39 -10.32
C VAL A 83 -6.89 9.95 -8.90
N ALA A 84 -8.11 10.23 -8.46
CA ALA A 84 -8.39 10.64 -7.10
C ALA A 84 -8.06 9.51 -6.13
N MET A 85 -7.41 9.88 -5.03
CA MET A 85 -6.99 8.95 -3.99
C MET A 85 -7.07 9.62 -2.62
N ARG A 86 -7.36 8.81 -1.60
CA ARG A 86 -7.29 9.22 -0.20
C ARG A 86 -6.52 8.16 0.57
N THR A 87 -5.56 8.59 1.38
CA THR A 87 -4.71 7.68 2.15
C THR A 87 -4.95 7.84 3.64
N ALA A 88 -5.18 6.72 4.31
CA ALA A 88 -5.23 6.65 5.77
C ALA A 88 -3.97 5.94 6.30
N ILE A 89 -3.28 6.59 7.24
CA ILE A 89 -2.11 6.02 7.92
C ILE A 89 -2.62 5.11 9.04
N LEU A 90 -2.22 3.84 8.98
CA LEU A 90 -2.62 2.80 9.94
C LEU A 90 -1.66 2.73 11.13
N GLY A 91 -0.40 3.07 10.92
CA GLY A 91 0.64 2.98 11.94
C GLY A 91 2.04 3.12 11.36
N PHE A 92 3.04 2.73 12.15
CA PHE A 92 4.42 2.68 11.72
C PHE A 92 5.20 1.60 12.46
N PHE A 93 6.32 1.17 11.91
CA PHE A 93 7.26 0.26 12.55
C PHE A 93 8.71 0.68 12.27
N ARG A 94 9.65 0.02 12.95
CA ARG A 94 11.09 0.19 12.72
C ARG A 94 11.69 -1.10 12.20
N TRP A 95 12.36 -1.02 11.05
CA TRP A 95 13.11 -2.15 10.51
C TRP A 95 14.41 -2.38 11.29
N VAL A 96 14.35 -3.21 12.33
CA VAL A 96 15.54 -3.56 13.14
C VAL A 96 16.67 -4.10 12.26
N ARG A 97 16.34 -4.96 11.27
CA ARG A 97 17.32 -5.52 10.31
C ARG A 97 17.88 -4.51 9.29
N ARG A 98 17.27 -3.33 9.14
CA ARG A 98 17.77 -2.22 8.29
C ARG A 98 18.19 -1.01 9.14
N GLY A 99 18.82 -1.27 10.28
CA GLY A 99 19.37 -0.21 11.14
C GLY A 99 18.32 0.65 11.83
N GLY A 100 17.11 0.13 12.03
CA GLY A 100 16.02 0.83 12.68
C GLY A 100 15.30 1.85 11.79
N LYS A 101 15.46 1.77 10.45
CA LYS A 101 14.75 2.64 9.49
C LYS A 101 13.24 2.67 9.80
N PRO A 102 12.64 3.86 10.02
CA PRO A 102 11.20 3.96 10.26
C PRO A 102 10.43 3.74 8.97
N GLU A 103 9.27 3.11 9.06
CA GLU A 103 8.37 2.88 7.94
C GLU A 103 6.92 3.05 8.35
N PHE A 104 6.21 3.94 7.67
CA PHE A 104 4.78 4.14 7.85
C PHE A 104 3.99 3.19 6.96
N ILE A 105 2.88 2.69 7.49
CA ILE A 105 1.97 1.82 6.76
C ILE A 105 0.59 2.48 6.63
N GLY A 106 -0.07 2.26 5.50
CA GLY A 106 -1.37 2.84 5.23
C GLY A 106 -2.22 1.99 4.29
N ILE A 107 -3.44 2.46 4.10
CA ILE A 107 -4.35 2.00 3.05
C ILE A 107 -4.80 3.21 2.25
N SER A 108 -4.80 3.09 0.92
CA SER A 108 -5.28 4.16 0.06
C SER A 108 -6.51 3.70 -0.72
N LYS A 109 -7.60 4.46 -0.60
CA LYS A 109 -8.79 4.32 -1.44
C LYS A 109 -8.54 5.05 -2.76
N VAL A 110 -8.72 4.37 -3.88
CA VAL A 110 -8.53 4.93 -5.22
C VAL A 110 -9.80 4.85 -6.07
N GLU A 111 -10.02 5.86 -6.89
CA GLU A 111 -11.14 5.92 -7.84
C GLU A 111 -10.79 5.30 -9.19
N VAL A 112 -10.34 4.05 -9.16
CA VAL A 112 -10.01 3.25 -10.35
C VAL A 112 -10.43 1.80 -10.13
N HIS A 113 -10.91 1.17 -11.20
CA HIS A 113 -11.30 -0.24 -11.21
C HIS A 113 -10.04 -1.12 -11.19
N SER A 114 -10.05 -2.20 -10.40
CA SER A 114 -8.89 -3.09 -10.24
C SER A 114 -8.32 -3.62 -11.56
N SER A 115 -9.17 -3.90 -12.55
CA SER A 115 -8.76 -4.37 -13.89
C SER A 115 -7.95 -3.36 -14.72
N LYS A 116 -7.85 -2.10 -14.29
CA LYS A 116 -7.01 -1.07 -14.93
C LYS A 116 -5.65 -0.91 -14.25
N LEU A 117 -5.44 -1.59 -13.13
CA LEU A 117 -4.18 -1.59 -12.42
C LEU A 117 -3.33 -2.72 -12.98
N GLU A 118 -2.12 -2.37 -13.43
CA GLU A 118 -1.16 -3.32 -13.97
C GLU A 118 0.20 -3.05 -13.33
N PRO A 119 0.88 -4.08 -12.82
CA PRO A 119 2.19 -3.91 -12.22
C PRO A 119 3.17 -3.34 -13.24
N ASN A 120 3.86 -2.27 -12.88
CA ASN A 120 4.96 -1.76 -13.67
C ASN A 120 6.15 -2.72 -13.53
N LEU A 121 6.35 -3.57 -14.54
CA LEU A 121 7.37 -4.63 -14.53
C LEU A 121 8.82 -4.11 -14.42
N GLN A 122 9.06 -2.81 -14.55
CA GLN A 122 10.36 -2.19 -14.27
C GLN A 122 10.62 -2.06 -12.76
N GLU A 123 9.57 -1.98 -11.95
CA GLU A 123 9.62 -1.70 -10.51
C GLU A 123 9.21 -2.93 -9.68
N VAL A 124 8.23 -3.70 -10.15
CA VAL A 124 7.63 -4.85 -9.44
C VAL A 124 7.61 -6.12 -10.30
N ASP A 125 7.49 -7.30 -9.69
CA ASP A 125 7.40 -8.59 -10.39
C ASP A 125 5.94 -9.09 -10.45
N ALA A 126 5.56 -9.81 -11.51
CA ALA A 126 4.18 -10.25 -11.72
C ALA A 126 4.06 -11.57 -12.52
N PRO A 127 4.35 -12.73 -11.93
CA PRO A 127 4.09 -14.01 -12.56
C PRO A 127 2.58 -14.32 -12.63
N GLU A 128 2.12 -14.91 -13.75
CA GLU A 128 0.71 -15.21 -14.05
C GLU A 128 -0.02 -16.10 -13.00
N SER A 129 0.72 -16.79 -12.13
CA SER A 129 0.18 -17.80 -11.20
C SER A 129 -0.31 -17.26 -9.85
N LEU A 130 -0.09 -15.98 -9.54
CA LEU A 130 -0.39 -15.40 -8.22
C LEU A 130 -1.62 -14.49 -8.27
N ARG A 131 -2.53 -14.70 -7.31
CA ARG A 131 -3.66 -13.80 -7.11
C ARG A 131 -3.18 -12.50 -6.46
N LEU A 132 -3.29 -11.39 -7.19
CA LEU A 132 -2.91 -10.05 -6.73
C LEU A 132 -4.11 -9.20 -6.29
N VAL A 133 -5.32 -9.69 -6.52
CA VAL A 133 -6.58 -8.96 -6.28
C VAL A 133 -7.48 -9.78 -5.37
N TYR A 134 -7.91 -9.19 -4.26
CA TYR A 134 -8.64 -9.84 -3.18
C TYR A 134 -9.99 -9.14 -2.91
N PRO A 135 -11.09 -9.87 -2.65
CA PRO A 135 -12.40 -9.24 -2.46
C PRO A 135 -12.43 -8.35 -1.22
N ALA A 136 -12.99 -7.16 -1.36
CA ALA A 136 -13.07 -6.15 -0.31
C ALA A 136 -14.28 -5.20 -0.51
N SER A 137 -15.39 -5.68 -1.08
CA SER A 137 -16.57 -4.84 -1.34
C SER A 137 -17.48 -4.67 -0.12
N THR A 138 -17.20 -5.42 0.95
CA THR A 138 -17.79 -5.29 2.28
C THR A 138 -16.69 -5.43 3.34
N LEU A 139 -16.93 -4.94 4.54
CA LEU A 139 -15.99 -5.12 5.66
C LEU A 139 -15.73 -6.59 5.96
N ASP A 140 -16.76 -7.44 5.88
CA ASP A 140 -16.60 -8.88 6.11
C ASP A 140 -15.73 -9.53 5.02
N GLN A 141 -15.89 -9.16 3.75
CA GLN A 141 -14.99 -9.62 2.68
C GLN A 141 -13.56 -9.14 2.89
N LEU A 142 -13.38 -7.84 3.19
CA LEU A 142 -12.06 -7.28 3.45
C LEU A 142 -11.37 -7.99 4.63
N ARG A 143 -12.09 -8.20 5.74
CA ARG A 143 -11.57 -8.94 6.91
C ARG A 143 -11.17 -10.36 6.54
N ASN A 144 -11.99 -11.05 5.75
CA ASN A 144 -11.70 -12.42 5.31
C ASN A 144 -10.47 -12.47 4.41
N SER A 145 -10.33 -11.51 3.48
CA SER A 145 -9.16 -11.36 2.62
C SER A 145 -7.89 -11.09 3.43
N VAL A 146 -7.93 -10.13 4.36
CA VAL A 146 -6.80 -9.82 5.27
C VAL A 146 -6.43 -11.03 6.13
N THR A 147 -7.41 -11.72 6.70
CA THR A 147 -7.17 -12.93 7.52
C THR A 147 -6.55 -14.06 6.70
N THR A 148 -6.98 -14.23 5.45
CA THR A 148 -6.42 -15.24 4.54
C THR A 148 -4.98 -14.89 4.19
N LEU A 149 -4.72 -13.63 3.85
CA LEU A 149 -3.39 -13.14 3.52
C LEU A 149 -2.41 -13.31 4.70
N LEU A 150 -2.82 -12.99 5.93
CA LEU A 150 -2.00 -13.14 7.14
C LEU A 150 -1.59 -14.59 7.44
N ARG A 151 -2.24 -15.58 6.82
CA ARG A 151 -1.85 -17.01 6.92
C ARG A 151 -0.83 -17.41 5.85
N SER A 152 -0.54 -16.54 4.89
CA SER A 152 0.44 -16.79 3.83
C SER A 152 1.86 -16.67 4.39
N GLU A 153 2.73 -17.59 4.00
CA GLU A 153 4.17 -17.52 4.28
C GLU A 153 4.91 -16.60 3.31
N LEU A 154 4.23 -16.10 2.26
CA LEU A 154 4.81 -15.29 1.20
C LEU A 154 4.67 -13.79 1.45
N LEU A 155 4.55 -13.32 2.70
CA LEU A 155 4.41 -11.89 2.99
C LEU A 155 5.77 -11.23 3.18
N SER A 156 5.99 -10.10 2.50
CA SER A 156 7.05 -9.17 2.88
C SER A 156 6.77 -8.58 4.26
N VAL A 157 7.83 -8.19 4.98
CA VAL A 157 7.68 -7.57 6.31
C VAL A 157 6.75 -6.34 6.28
N PRO A 158 6.88 -5.40 5.33
CA PRO A 158 5.96 -4.27 5.22
C PRO A 158 4.50 -4.69 5.07
N LEU A 159 4.24 -5.65 4.19
CA LEU A 159 2.88 -6.14 3.97
C LEU A 159 2.32 -6.82 5.22
N TRP A 160 3.11 -7.65 5.90
CA TRP A 160 2.68 -8.30 7.13
C TRP A 160 2.30 -7.28 8.22
N VAL A 161 3.11 -6.25 8.44
CA VAL A 161 2.79 -5.17 9.40
C VAL A 161 1.54 -4.41 8.95
N ASN A 162 1.46 -4.06 7.66
CA ASN A 162 0.31 -3.35 7.08
C ASN A 162 -1.00 -4.10 7.32
N LEU A 163 -1.05 -5.38 6.94
CA LEU A 163 -2.21 -6.24 7.14
C LEU A 163 -2.54 -6.47 8.62
N THR A 164 -1.54 -6.53 9.49
CA THR A 164 -1.75 -6.68 10.94
C THR A 164 -2.44 -5.44 11.52
N CYS A 165 -1.96 -4.25 11.19
CA CYS A 165 -2.60 -3.02 11.63
C CYS A 165 -3.99 -2.84 11.00
N LEU A 166 -4.16 -3.17 9.73
CA LEU A 166 -5.46 -3.15 9.08
C LEU A 166 -6.45 -4.12 9.75
N ALA A 167 -6.01 -5.34 10.11
CA ALA A 167 -6.86 -6.28 10.83
C ALA A 167 -7.33 -5.74 12.19
N GLU A 168 -6.44 -5.04 12.90
CA GLU A 168 -6.76 -4.45 14.21
C GLU A 168 -7.71 -3.25 14.06
N THR A 169 -7.49 -2.36 13.10
CA THR A 169 -8.37 -1.20 12.89
C THR A 169 -9.77 -1.61 12.42
N LEU A 170 -9.87 -2.64 11.58
CA LEU A 170 -11.16 -3.24 11.17
C LEU A 170 -11.92 -3.87 12.35
N ARG A 171 -11.23 -4.21 13.45
CA ARG A 171 -11.85 -4.76 14.67
C ARG A 171 -12.43 -3.65 15.56
N THR A 172 -11.75 -2.52 15.65
CA THR A 172 -12.07 -1.44 16.60
C THR A 172 -12.98 -0.35 16.01
N GLU A 173 -12.90 -0.09 14.70
CA GLU A 173 -13.46 1.13 14.07
C GLU A 173 -14.31 0.81 12.82
N ARG A 174 -15.09 -0.28 12.83
CA ARG A 174 -15.82 -0.79 11.65
C ARG A 174 -16.55 0.28 10.83
N ASN A 175 -17.39 1.10 11.46
CA ASN A 175 -18.21 2.08 10.75
C ASN A 175 -17.36 3.14 10.02
N GLN A 176 -16.30 3.62 10.68
CA GLN A 176 -15.39 4.60 10.11
C GLN A 176 -14.66 4.04 8.88
N TRP A 177 -14.25 2.76 8.94
CA TRP A 177 -13.58 2.12 7.80
C TRP A 177 -14.52 1.78 6.65
N ALA A 178 -15.77 1.41 6.93
CA ALA A 178 -16.80 1.27 5.89
C ALA A 178 -17.04 2.60 5.17
N GLU A 179 -17.12 3.71 5.91
CA GLU A 179 -17.28 5.06 5.35
C GLU A 179 -16.05 5.51 4.55
N PHE A 180 -14.84 5.33 5.11
CA PHE A 180 -13.60 5.72 4.43
C PHE A 180 -13.37 4.97 3.12
N LEU A 181 -13.66 3.66 3.09
CA LEU A 181 -13.48 2.81 1.91
C LEU A 181 -14.71 2.78 0.99
N GLU A 182 -15.82 3.37 1.42
CA GLU A 182 -17.11 3.40 0.69
C GLU A 182 -17.65 1.98 0.39
N ILE A 183 -17.62 1.11 1.40
CA ILE A 183 -18.04 -0.29 1.29
C ILE A 183 -19.15 -0.66 2.27
N GLY A 184 -19.85 -1.76 1.97
CA GLY A 184 -20.90 -2.30 2.85
C GLY A 184 -20.36 -2.78 4.20
N GLN A 185 -21.22 -2.79 5.22
CA GLN A 185 -20.91 -3.33 6.54
C GLN A 185 -20.80 -4.86 6.57
#